data_AF-A0A828N0W5-F1
#
_entry.id   AF-A0A828N0W5-F1
#
_cell.length_a   1.000
_cell.length_b   1.000
_cell.length_c   1.000
_cell.angle_alpha   90.00
_cell.angle_beta   90.00
_cell.angle_gamma   90.00
#
_symmetry.space_group_name_H-M   'P 1'
#
loop_
_entity.id
_entity.type
_entity.pdbx_description
1 polymer ?
#
loop_
_entity_poly.entity_id
_entity_poly.type
_entity_poly.pdbx_seq_one_letter_code
_entity_poly.pdbx_strand_id
1 'polypeptide(L)'
;MISAATLNSELINKIAQDFAQATSLAVVVVNIHGDEISELFNFTPFCQMMRQHPQLSTRCRMSDRCGGLEASKSDQPCIYRCHAGL
;
A
#
# COMPACT_ATOMS: atom_id res chain seq x y z
N MET A 1 -4.10 -24.66 -9.19
CA MET A 1 -3.05 -23.62 -9.10
C MET A 1 -3.65 -22.34 -9.66
N ILE A 2 -4.30 -21.53 -8.83
CA ILE A 2 -4.82 -20.23 -9.27
C ILE A 2 -3.60 -19.32 -9.37
N SER A 3 -3.15 -19.10 -10.60
CA SER A 3 -2.10 -18.12 -10.89
C SER A 3 -2.59 -16.75 -10.45
N ALA A 4 -1.78 -16.03 -9.67
CA ALA A 4 -2.04 -14.65 -9.26
C ALA A 4 -2.18 -13.66 -10.45
N ALA A 5 -1.97 -14.12 -11.69
CA ALA A 5 -2.04 -13.31 -12.90
C ALA A 5 -3.47 -12.96 -13.38
N THR A 6 -4.53 -13.43 -12.71
CA THR A 6 -5.92 -13.05 -13.00
C THR A 6 -6.61 -12.37 -11.82
N LEU A 7 -5.88 -11.53 -11.07
CA LEU A 7 -6.52 -10.54 -10.22
C LEU A 7 -6.97 -9.38 -11.12
N ASN A 8 -8.28 -9.19 -11.25
CA ASN A 8 -8.83 -8.06 -11.99
C ASN A 8 -8.37 -6.76 -11.31
N SER A 9 -7.51 -5.99 -11.98
CA SER A 9 -7.00 -4.70 -11.50
C SER A 9 -8.16 -3.76 -11.12
N GLU A 10 -9.27 -3.80 -11.85
CA GLU A 10 -10.46 -3.00 -11.52
C GLU A 10 -11.06 -3.41 -10.18
N LEU A 11 -11.10 -4.70 -9.86
CA LEU A 11 -11.62 -5.20 -8.59
C LEU A 11 -10.71 -4.81 -7.43
N ILE A 12 -9.39 -4.92 -7.59
CA ILE A 12 -8.42 -4.48 -6.57
C ILE A 12 -8.62 -2.98 -6.28
N ASN A 13 -8.67 -2.16 -7.33
CA ASN A 13 -8.86 -0.73 -7.19
C ASN A 13 -10.18 -0.38 -6.54
N LYS A 14 -11.28 -1.07 -6.92
CA LYS A 14 -12.58 -0.87 -6.30
C LYS A 14 -12.56 -1.18 -4.80
N ILE A 15 -12.00 -2.32 -4.40
CA ILE A 15 -11.91 -2.69 -2.98
C ILE A 15 -11.07 -1.68 -2.21
N ALA A 16 -9.92 -1.28 -2.74
CA ALA A 16 -9.03 -0.31 -2.09
C ALA A 16 -9.70 1.07 -1.98
N GLN A 17 -10.41 1.51 -3.02
CA GLN A 17 -11.16 2.76 -3.03
C GLN A 17 -12.31 2.75 -2.02
N ASP A 18 -13.15 1.70 -2.02
CA ASP A 18 -14.28 1.57 -1.10
C ASP A 18 -13.79 1.56 0.36
N PHE A 19 -12.68 0.87 0.64
CA PHE A 19 -12.07 0.85 1.97
C PHE A 19 -11.50 2.22 2.38
N ALA A 20 -10.81 2.91 1.46
CA ALA A 20 -10.29 4.25 1.70
C ALA A 20 -11.42 5.25 2.00
N GLN A 21 -12.52 5.19 1.24
CA GLN A 21 -13.70 6.04 1.45
C GLN A 21 -14.36 5.76 2.80
N ALA A 22 -14.54 4.47 3.15
CA ALA A 22 -15.19 4.08 4.40
C ALA A 22 -14.39 4.48 5.65
N THR A 23 -13.05 4.44 5.57
CA THR A 23 -12.17 4.67 6.73
C THR A 23 -11.54 6.06 6.76
N SER A 24 -11.59 6.81 5.64
CA SER A 24 -10.82 8.04 5.42
C SER A 24 -9.30 7.87 5.58
N LEU A 25 -8.79 6.64 5.56
CA LEU A 25 -7.36 6.34 5.62
C LEU A 25 -6.75 6.34 4.21
N ALA A 26 -5.44 6.60 4.15
CA ALA A 26 -4.66 6.40 2.93
C ALA A 26 -4.46 4.90 2.67
N VAL A 27 -4.71 4.45 1.43
CA VAL A 27 -4.74 3.01 1.09
C VAL A 27 -4.00 2.78 -0.23
N VAL A 28 -3.11 1.77 -0.21
CA VAL A 28 -2.44 1.22 -1.38
C VAL A 28 -2.31 -0.29 -1.21
N VAL A 29 -2.48 -1.04 -2.29
CA VAL A 29 -2.24 -2.48 -2.33
C VAL A 29 -0.91 -2.72 -3.02
N VAL A 30 -0.04 -3.51 -2.39
CA VAL A 30 1.28 -3.87 -2.94
C VAL A 30 1.44 -5.38 -3.06
N ASN A 31 2.27 -5.83 -3.99
CA ASN A 31 2.68 -7.23 -4.09
C ASN A 31 3.79 -7.57 -3.05
N ILE A 32 4.24 -8.83 -3.03
CA ILE A 32 5.30 -9.30 -2.13
C ILE A 32 6.68 -8.64 -2.35
N HIS A 33 6.86 -7.96 -3.48
CA HIS A 33 8.06 -7.21 -3.84
C HIS A 33 7.97 -5.72 -3.45
N GLY A 34 6.79 -5.26 -3.04
CA GLY A 34 6.52 -3.84 -2.73
C GLY A 34 6.10 -3.01 -3.95
N ASP A 35 5.81 -3.65 -5.08
CA ASP A 35 5.26 -2.94 -6.24
C ASP A 35 3.77 -2.65 -6.01
N GLU A 36 3.37 -1.43 -6.30
CA GLU A 36 1.99 -0.97 -6.18
C GLU A 36 1.14 -1.64 -7.27
N ILE A 37 0.08 -2.34 -6.86
CA ILE A 37 -0.87 -3.03 -7.77
C ILE A 37 -2.27 -2.39 -7.74
N SER A 38 -2.43 -1.32 -6.97
CA SER A 38 -3.58 -0.40 -7.00
C SER A 38 -3.11 1.03 -7.22
N GLU A 39 -4.03 1.92 -7.53
CA GLU A 39 -3.83 3.36 -7.37
C GLU A 39 -3.67 3.74 -5.90
N LEU A 40 -3.26 4.99 -5.67
CA LEU A 40 -3.07 5.59 -4.36
C LEU A 40 -4.34 6.33 -3.94
N PHE A 41 -5.07 5.82 -2.94
CA PHE A 41 -6.31 6.44 -2.47
C PHE A 41 -6.09 7.22 -1.17
N ASN A 42 -6.65 8.42 -1.07
CA ASN A 42 -6.59 9.30 0.13
C ASN A 42 -5.17 9.66 0.62
N PHE A 43 -4.16 9.59 -0.25
CA PHE A 43 -2.81 10.04 0.08
C PHE A 43 -2.77 11.57 0.18
N THR A 44 -2.22 12.10 1.27
CA THR A 44 -2.03 13.55 1.45
C THR A 44 -1.03 14.10 0.44
N PRO A 45 -1.02 15.43 0.18
CA PRO A 45 -0.03 16.06 -0.69
C PRO A 45 1.42 15.75 -0.28
N PHE A 46 1.67 15.63 1.03
CA PHE A 46 2.98 15.23 1.55
C PHE A 46 3.36 13.81 1.09
N CYS A 47 2.47 12.83 1.29
CA CYS A 47 2.76 11.47 0.90
C CYS A 47 2.92 11.33 -0.62
N GLN A 48 2.14 12.07 -1.42
CA GLN A 48 2.27 12.12 -2.87
C GLN A 48 3.64 12.68 -3.29
N MET A 49 4.07 13.80 -2.69
CA MET A 49 5.39 14.40 -2.94
C MET A 49 6.53 13.43 -2.59
N MET A 50 6.44 12.73 -1.46
CA MET A 50 7.44 11.72 -1.08
C MET A 50 7.53 10.58 -2.10
N ARG A 51 6.38 10.07 -2.58
CA ARG A 51 6.34 8.97 -3.55
C ARG A 51 6.75 9.38 -4.97
N GLN A 52 6.71 10.66 -5.32
CA GLN A 52 7.23 11.19 -6.59
C GLN A 52 8.76 11.27 -6.62
N HIS A 53 9.42 11.41 -5.46
CA HIS A 53 10.88 11.46 -5.40
C HIS A 53 11.49 10.05 -5.50
N PRO A 54 12.38 9.75 -6.47
CA PRO A 54 12.83 8.38 -6.76
C PRO A 54 13.39 7.61 -5.55
N GLN A 55 14.23 8.26 -4.73
CA GLN A 55 14.84 7.62 -3.56
C GLN A 55 13.85 7.43 -2.40
N LEU A 56 12.89 8.33 -2.25
CA LEU A 56 11.95 8.32 -1.13
C LEU A 56 10.78 7.35 -1.41
N SER A 57 10.34 7.30 -2.68
CA SER A 57 9.41 6.29 -3.19
C SER A 57 9.84 4.87 -2.84
N THR A 58 11.12 4.54 -3.04
CA THR A 58 11.68 3.24 -2.67
C THR A 58 11.57 2.96 -1.17
N ARG A 59 11.74 3.97 -0.30
CA ARG A 59 11.59 3.81 1.16
C ARG A 59 10.14 3.62 1.57
N CYS A 60 9.19 4.34 0.94
CA CYS A 60 7.77 4.15 1.16
C CYS A 60 7.32 2.73 0.76
N ARG A 61 7.66 2.29 -0.45
CA ARG A 61 7.36 0.93 -0.94
C ARG A 61 8.01 -0.16 -0.09
N MET A 62 9.22 0.07 0.41
CA MET A 62 9.87 -0.84 1.36
C MET A 62 9.07 -0.96 2.67
N SER A 63 8.53 0.16 3.16
CA SER A 63 7.69 0.16 4.37
C SER A 63 6.37 -0.59 4.13
N ASP A 64 5.71 -0.38 2.99
CA ASP A 64 4.50 -1.11 2.58
C ASP A 64 4.77 -2.63 2.53
N ARG A 65 5.87 -3.03 1.89
CA ARG A 65 6.30 -4.43 1.78
C ARG A 65 6.58 -5.06 3.14
N CYS A 66 7.38 -4.39 3.98
CA CYS A 66 7.75 -4.91 5.29
C CYS A 66 6.53 -5.03 6.20
N GLY A 67 5.67 -4.01 6.23
CA GLY A 67 4.42 -4.04 7.01
C GLY A 67 3.50 -5.18 6.59
N GLY A 68 3.30 -5.37 5.28
CA GLY A 68 2.51 -6.48 4.74
C GLY A 68 3.09 -7.85 5.06
N LEU A 69 4.42 -8.00 4.95
CA LEU A 69 5.11 -9.26 5.28
C LEU A 69 4.98 -9.58 6.77
N GLU A 70 5.23 -8.63 7.67
CA GLU A 70 5.07 -8.86 9.10
C GLU A 70 3.62 -9.20 9.47
N ALA A 71 2.65 -8.48 8.90
CA ALA A 71 1.23 -8.78 9.12
C ALA A 71 0.86 -10.21 8.69
N SER A 72 1.41 -10.68 7.56
CA SER A 72 1.17 -12.04 7.05
C SER A 72 1.76 -13.15 7.92
N LYS A 73 2.84 -12.87 8.68
CA LYS A 73 3.46 -13.85 9.57
C LYS A 73 2.63 -14.08 10.83
N SER A 74 2.02 -13.01 11.36
CA SER A 74 1.27 -13.04 12.62
C SER A 74 -0.23 -13.18 12.43
N ASP A 75 -0.75 -13.10 11.20
CA ASP A 75 -2.19 -13.01 10.90
C ASP A 75 -2.88 -11.88 11.68
N GLN A 76 -2.17 -10.75 11.83
CA GLN A 76 -2.60 -9.57 12.59
C GLN A 76 -2.13 -8.29 11.88
N PRO A 77 -2.83 -7.15 12.01
CA PRO A 77 -2.37 -5.89 11.45
C PRO A 77 -1.00 -5.47 11.98
N CYS A 78 -0.09 -5.06 11.08
CA CYS A 78 1.20 -4.48 11.45
C CYS A 78 1.09 -2.96 11.47
N ILE A 79 1.14 -2.36 12.67
CA ILE A 79 1.13 -0.91 12.85
C ILE A 79 2.57 -0.43 13.01
N TYR A 80 3.01 0.47 12.14
CA TYR A 80 4.33 1.10 12.19
C TYR A 80 4.23 2.61 12.00
N ARG A 81 5.25 3.34 12.47
CA ARG A 81 5.33 4.79 12.30
C ARG A 81 6.06 5.14 11.02
N CYS A 82 5.62 6.19 10.33
CA CYS A 82 6.32 6.68 9.17
C CYS A 82 7.68 7.26 9.59
N HIS A 83 8.73 6.93 8.83
CA HIS A 83 10.07 7.46 9.05
C HIS A 83 10.15 8.98 8.86
N ALA A 84 9.17 9.60 8.21
CA ALA A 84 9.04 11.04 8.09
C ALA A 84 8.34 11.71 9.29
N GLY A 85 7.95 10.95 10.32
CA GLY A 85 7.34 11.47 11.55
C GLY A 85 5.81 11.56 11.54
N LEU A 86 5.14 10.91 10.57
CA LEU A 86 3.69 10.72 10.51
C LEU A 86 3.24 9.41 11.15
#